data_AF-A0A926D3C7-F1
#
_entry.id   AF-A0A926D3C7-F1
#
_cell.length_a   1.000
_cell.length_b   1.000
_cell.length_c   1.000
_cell.angle_alpha   90.00
_cell.angle_beta   90.00
_cell.angle_gamma   90.00
#
_symmetry.space_group_name_H-M   'P 1'
#
loop_
_entity.id
_entity.type
_entity.pdbx_description
1 polymer ?
#
loop_
_entity_poly.entity_id
_entity_poly.type
_entity_poly.pdbx_seq_one_letter_code
_entity_poly.pdbx_strand_id
1 'polypeptide(L)'
;MKKIVALIMVVGMFAMALTACGGTDAATPSPEATPSAAATPAPTPEATPAPETTPAEAEVGGVSTPESVTTEETVTKAGDKYEGAGFTVTLPEGFSGTADEEGAMYTKMDMNEGKVEMIMIMNTDAAGGSVSDLTDEQLAQLGEQMMGASDENAESNVSRSQISGKDAVKLEITQTQDSVVITGEAYMFDSNDSLATVLVVSSGTEAGLSADMQGVLDSVVIE
;
A
#
# COMPACT_ATOMS: atom_id res chain seq x y z
N MET A 1 -20.92 10.10 6.43
CA MET A 1 -20.66 10.16 4.97
C MET A 1 -19.18 10.38 4.65
N LYS A 2 -18.50 11.42 5.16
CA LYS A 2 -17.04 11.62 4.92
C LYS A 2 -16.14 10.47 5.40
N LYS A 3 -16.55 9.80 6.48
CA LYS A 3 -15.85 8.66 7.12
C LYS A 3 -15.75 7.40 6.24
N ILE A 4 -16.79 7.17 5.42
CA ILE A 4 -16.81 6.03 4.50
C ILE A 4 -15.96 6.39 3.27
N VAL A 5 -15.80 7.67 2.92
CA VAL A 5 -15.04 8.08 1.72
C VAL A 5 -13.54 7.82 1.85
N ALA A 6 -12.93 8.06 3.02
CA ALA A 6 -11.50 7.75 3.25
C ALA A 6 -11.25 6.25 3.21
N LEU A 7 -12.11 5.48 3.88
CA LEU A 7 -12.14 4.01 3.85
C LEU A 7 -12.34 3.49 2.41
N ILE A 8 -13.30 4.05 1.65
CA ILE A 8 -13.60 3.73 0.24
C ILE A 8 -12.40 4.01 -0.67
N MET A 9 -11.60 5.06 -0.42
CA MET A 9 -10.39 5.31 -1.21
C MET A 9 -9.36 4.19 -1.06
N VAL A 10 -9.15 3.70 0.17
CA VAL A 10 -8.27 2.56 0.45
C VAL A 10 -8.79 1.29 -0.24
N VAL A 11 -10.11 1.07 -0.21
CA VAL A 11 -10.78 -0.07 -0.88
C VAL A 11 -10.60 -0.03 -2.41
N GLY A 12 -10.75 1.14 -3.03
CA GLY A 12 -10.68 1.28 -4.49
C GLY A 12 -9.32 0.95 -5.09
N MET A 13 -8.24 1.15 -4.33
CA MET A 13 -6.87 0.84 -4.76
C MET A 13 -6.56 -0.66 -4.68
N PHE A 14 -7.28 -1.39 -3.81
CA PHE A 14 -7.18 -2.83 -3.63
C PHE A 14 -7.61 -3.63 -4.87
N ALA A 15 -8.70 -3.21 -5.52
CA ALA A 15 -9.23 -3.88 -6.71
C ALA A 15 -8.30 -3.79 -7.93
N MET A 16 -7.41 -2.79 -7.98
CA MET A 16 -6.45 -2.62 -9.08
C MET A 16 -5.19 -3.49 -8.91
N ALA A 17 -4.85 -3.92 -7.70
CA ALA A 17 -3.71 -4.82 -7.48
C ALA A 17 -4.02 -6.25 -7.95
N LEU A 18 -5.28 -6.67 -7.89
CA LEU A 18 -5.73 -8.02 -8.26
C LEU A 18 -5.84 -8.23 -9.78
N THR A 19 -6.03 -7.16 -10.55
CA THR A 19 -6.12 -7.23 -12.02
C THR A 19 -4.76 -7.30 -12.72
N ALA A 20 -3.65 -7.20 -11.99
CA ALA A 20 -2.30 -7.17 -12.55
C ALA A 20 -1.64 -8.56 -12.71
N CYS A 21 -2.28 -9.65 -12.26
CA CYS A 21 -1.78 -11.03 -12.44
C CYS A 21 -2.53 -11.82 -13.54
N GLY A 22 -3.34 -11.13 -14.36
CA GLY A 22 -4.15 -11.75 -15.40
C GLY A 22 -3.73 -11.32 -16.81
N GLY A 23 -2.85 -12.10 -17.45
CA GLY A 23 -2.85 -12.25 -18.91
C GLY A 23 -1.64 -11.72 -19.67
N THR A 24 -0.86 -12.65 -20.23
CA THR A 24 -0.56 -12.62 -21.67
C THR A 24 -0.39 -14.06 -22.14
N ASP A 25 -1.40 -14.56 -22.85
CA ASP A 25 -1.29 -15.76 -23.69
C ASP A 25 -0.07 -15.66 -24.60
N ALA A 26 0.78 -16.68 -24.58
CA ALA A 26 1.94 -16.79 -25.42
C ALA A 26 1.51 -16.86 -26.91
N ALA A 27 1.66 -15.75 -27.62
CA ALA A 27 1.54 -15.74 -29.07
C ALA A 27 2.82 -16.33 -29.72
N THR A 28 2.64 -17.52 -30.29
CA THR A 28 3.57 -18.23 -31.20
C THR A 28 4.19 -17.30 -32.27
N PRO A 29 5.50 -17.40 -32.60
CA PRO A 29 6.13 -16.50 -33.56
C PRO A 29 5.78 -16.88 -35.01
N SER A 30 5.54 -15.88 -35.85
CA SER A 30 5.36 -16.01 -37.30
C SER A 30 6.08 -14.86 -38.02
N PRO A 31 6.61 -15.05 -39.24
CA PRO A 31 7.96 -14.63 -39.59
C PRO A 31 8.12 -13.17 -40.07
N GLU A 32 9.34 -12.70 -39.78
CA GLU A 32 10.19 -11.66 -40.40
C GLU A 32 9.60 -10.82 -41.55
N ALA A 33 9.42 -9.52 -41.28
CA ALA A 33 9.30 -8.48 -42.29
C ALA A 33 10.58 -7.61 -42.31
N THR A 34 11.21 -7.61 -43.47
CA THR A 34 12.36 -6.84 -44.00
C THR A 34 12.62 -5.46 -43.36
N PRO A 35 13.90 -5.09 -43.10
CA PRO A 35 14.23 -3.79 -42.51
C PRO A 35 13.98 -2.64 -43.50
N SER A 36 13.17 -1.66 -43.09
CA SER A 36 13.03 -0.36 -43.76
C SER A 36 13.93 0.67 -43.08
N ALA A 37 14.50 1.55 -43.90
CA ALA A 37 15.67 2.38 -43.61
C ALA A 37 15.54 3.33 -42.40
N ALA A 38 16.70 3.53 -41.74
CA ALA A 38 16.89 4.38 -40.58
C ALA A 38 16.56 5.86 -40.83
N ALA A 39 15.84 6.47 -39.89
CA ALA A 39 15.66 7.91 -39.82
C ALA A 39 16.84 8.56 -39.08
N THR A 40 17.42 9.58 -39.70
CA THR A 40 18.47 10.46 -39.19
C THR A 40 18.04 11.16 -37.87
N PRO A 41 18.85 11.14 -36.80
CA PRO A 41 18.56 11.92 -35.60
C PRO A 41 18.73 13.42 -35.81
N ALA A 42 17.77 14.19 -35.29
CA ALA A 42 17.81 15.66 -35.22
C ALA A 42 18.76 16.14 -34.10
N PRO A 43 19.39 17.32 -34.23
CA PRO A 43 20.39 17.81 -33.28
C PRO A 43 19.81 18.21 -31.92
N THR A 44 20.58 17.88 -30.88
CA THR A 44 20.43 18.22 -29.46
C THR A 44 20.45 19.73 -29.22
N PRO A 45 19.46 20.32 -28.51
CA PRO A 45 19.56 21.67 -27.98
C PRO A 45 20.60 21.78 -26.85
N GLU A 46 21.41 22.84 -26.91
CA GLU A 46 22.47 23.19 -25.94
C GLU A 46 21.94 23.47 -24.52
N ALA A 47 22.81 23.22 -23.54
CA ALA A 47 22.56 23.44 -22.12
C ALA A 47 22.44 24.93 -21.77
N THR A 48 21.37 25.31 -21.08
CA THR A 48 21.23 26.60 -20.41
C THR A 48 22.16 26.66 -19.18
N PRO A 49 22.95 27.73 -19.00
CA PRO A 49 23.90 27.84 -17.89
C PRO A 49 23.21 28.09 -16.53
N ALA A 50 23.82 27.53 -15.48
CA ALA A 50 23.48 27.78 -14.09
C ALA A 50 23.86 29.21 -13.67
N PRO A 51 23.05 29.92 -12.87
CA PRO A 51 23.49 31.14 -12.21
C PRO A 51 24.36 30.83 -10.99
N GLU A 52 25.51 31.49 -10.96
CA GLU A 52 26.50 31.51 -9.88
C GLU A 52 25.96 32.15 -8.59
N THR A 53 26.45 31.60 -7.48
CA THR A 53 26.37 32.13 -6.11
C THR A 53 27.26 33.37 -5.92
N THR A 54 26.87 34.33 -5.05
CA THR A 54 27.79 35.13 -4.18
C THR A 54 26.98 36.02 -3.18
N PRO A 55 27.51 36.36 -1.98
CA PRO A 55 26.78 36.33 -0.70
C PRO A 55 26.69 37.64 0.15
N ALA A 56 25.91 37.52 1.25
CA ALA A 56 26.08 38.04 2.64
C ALA A 56 25.49 39.41 3.11
N GLU A 57 24.81 39.31 4.27
CA GLU A 57 24.67 40.24 5.43
C GLU A 57 23.95 41.60 5.26
N ALA A 58 23.15 42.17 6.20
CA ALA A 58 22.93 41.94 7.62
C ALA A 58 21.56 42.49 8.12
N GLU A 59 21.19 42.02 9.32
CA GLU A 59 20.19 42.38 10.35
C GLU A 59 19.38 43.70 10.30
N VAL A 60 18.12 43.68 10.82
CA VAL A 60 17.69 44.21 12.14
C VAL A 60 16.19 43.94 12.37
N GLY A 61 15.81 43.43 13.54
CA GLY A 61 14.53 43.79 14.20
C GLY A 61 13.58 42.65 14.51
N GLY A 62 13.61 42.19 15.76
CA GLY A 62 12.92 40.97 16.20
C GLY A 62 11.40 41.03 16.30
N VAL A 63 10.81 39.84 16.29
CA VAL A 63 9.75 39.43 17.21
C VAL A 63 9.88 37.93 17.38
N SER A 64 9.97 37.50 18.63
CA SER A 64 10.00 36.10 19.03
C SER A 64 8.71 35.41 18.59
N THR A 65 8.84 34.42 17.71
CA THR A 65 7.82 33.40 17.49
C THR A 65 8.41 32.10 18.02
N PRO A 66 7.76 31.39 18.95
CA PRO A 66 8.29 30.13 19.44
C PRO A 66 8.46 29.19 18.26
N GLU A 67 9.62 28.55 18.19
CA GLU A 67 9.90 27.42 17.32
C GLU A 67 8.78 26.40 17.50
N SER A 68 7.86 26.36 16.53
CA SER A 68 7.02 25.19 16.35
C SER A 68 7.96 24.14 15.79
N VAL A 69 8.43 23.26 16.67
CA VAL A 69 9.02 21.99 16.27
C VAL A 69 7.90 21.25 15.55
N THR A 70 7.82 21.41 14.23
CA THR A 70 7.16 20.45 13.38
C THR A 70 8.09 19.25 13.40
N THR A 71 7.77 18.25 14.20
CA THR A 71 8.39 16.94 14.08
C THR A 71 8.06 16.45 12.67
N GLU A 72 8.98 16.61 11.73
CA GLU A 72 8.95 15.86 10.48
C GLU A 72 9.10 14.39 10.88
N GLU A 73 7.97 13.69 11.04
CA GLU A 73 7.96 12.24 11.26
C GLU A 73 8.27 11.57 9.93
N THR A 74 9.56 11.37 9.68
CA THR A 74 10.04 10.71 8.47
C THR A 74 9.73 9.22 8.52
N VAL A 75 8.89 8.74 7.58
CA VAL A 75 8.73 7.31 7.29
C VAL A 75 10.10 6.77 6.90
N THR A 76 10.69 5.91 7.73
CA THR A 76 12.04 5.39 7.50
C THR A 76 11.94 3.87 7.38
N LYS A 77 12.38 3.31 6.25
CA LYS A 77 12.67 1.87 6.17
C LYS A 77 13.93 1.59 6.99
N ALA A 78 13.76 1.21 8.26
CA ALA A 78 14.84 0.73 9.09
C ALA A 78 15.05 -0.77 8.83
N GLY A 79 15.72 -1.13 7.72
CA GLY A 79 16.07 -2.52 7.42
C GLY A 79 14.87 -3.45 7.24
N ASP A 80 14.67 -4.35 8.19
CA ASP A 80 13.60 -5.35 8.33
C ASP A 80 12.33 -4.79 8.99
N LYS A 81 12.19 -3.48 9.13
CA LYS A 81 11.02 -2.83 9.73
C LYS A 81 10.51 -1.67 8.90
N TYR A 82 9.18 -1.51 8.89
CA TYR A 82 8.48 -0.28 8.53
C TYR A 82 8.04 0.46 9.80
N GLU A 83 8.35 1.74 9.88
CA GLU A 83 7.96 2.64 10.96
C GLU A 83 7.05 3.73 10.38
N GLY A 84 5.78 3.69 10.77
CA GLY A 84 4.79 4.71 10.46
C GLY A 84 4.45 5.55 11.69
N ALA A 85 3.70 6.63 11.51
CA ALA A 85 3.34 7.52 12.60
C ALA A 85 2.45 6.81 13.63
N GLY A 86 3.03 6.37 14.76
CA GLY A 86 2.31 5.68 15.84
C GLY A 86 2.17 4.15 15.66
N PHE A 87 2.89 3.54 14.71
CA PHE A 87 2.90 2.08 14.57
C PHE A 87 4.17 1.56 13.90
N THR A 88 4.45 0.27 14.13
CA THR A 88 5.56 -0.42 13.48
C THR A 88 5.13 -1.78 12.94
N VAL A 89 5.79 -2.24 11.87
CA VAL A 89 5.57 -3.53 11.22
C VAL A 89 6.91 -4.17 10.89
N THR A 90 7.10 -5.44 11.21
CA THR A 90 8.29 -6.20 10.80
C THR A 90 8.06 -6.79 9.41
N LEU A 91 9.02 -6.57 8.52
CA LEU A 91 9.00 -7.02 7.13
C LEU A 91 9.81 -8.32 7.00
N PRO A 92 9.30 -9.36 6.34
CA PRO A 92 10.01 -10.61 6.15
C PRO A 92 11.18 -10.42 5.17
N GLU A 93 12.18 -11.30 5.26
CA GLU A 93 13.27 -11.31 4.29
C GLU A 93 12.78 -11.71 2.88
N GLY A 94 13.51 -11.27 1.86
CA GLY A 94 13.22 -11.59 0.46
C GLY A 94 12.11 -10.75 -0.19
N PHE A 95 11.46 -9.87 0.57
CA PHE A 95 10.55 -8.86 0.03
C PHE A 95 11.34 -7.68 -0.55
N SER A 96 10.95 -7.28 -1.76
CA SER A 96 11.48 -6.10 -2.45
C SER A 96 10.38 -5.06 -2.59
N GLY A 97 10.71 -3.77 -2.41
CA GLY A 97 9.67 -2.75 -2.40
C GLY A 97 10.18 -1.35 -2.12
N THR A 98 9.25 -0.41 -2.11
CA THR A 98 9.47 1.02 -1.88
C THR A 98 8.58 1.51 -0.74
N ALA A 99 9.04 2.54 -0.05
CA ALA A 99 8.29 3.24 0.98
C ALA A 99 8.48 4.75 0.80
N ASP A 100 7.41 5.49 1.05
CA ASP A 100 7.35 6.94 1.05
C ASP A 100 6.39 7.42 2.15
N GLU A 101 6.02 8.70 2.12
CA GLU A 101 5.15 9.32 3.12
C GLU A 101 3.70 8.79 3.09
N GLU A 102 3.23 8.32 1.93
CA GLU A 102 1.85 7.83 1.74
C GLU A 102 1.74 6.35 2.14
N GLY A 103 2.85 5.61 2.14
CA GLY A 103 2.85 4.23 2.57
C GLY A 103 4.07 3.42 2.11
N ALA A 104 3.88 2.12 1.96
CA ALA A 104 4.86 1.22 1.39
C ALA A 104 4.20 0.06 0.65
N MET A 105 4.91 -0.43 -0.36
CA MET A 105 4.51 -1.63 -1.09
C MET A 105 5.71 -2.54 -1.24
N TYR A 106 5.57 -3.77 -0.77
CA TYR A 106 6.58 -4.81 -0.86
C TYR A 106 6.00 -6.04 -1.55
N THR A 107 6.81 -6.69 -2.36
CA THR A 107 6.42 -7.87 -3.13
C THR A 107 7.54 -8.91 -3.12
N LYS A 108 7.13 -10.16 -3.02
CA LYS A 108 7.96 -11.35 -3.18
C LYS A 108 7.30 -12.24 -4.23
N MET A 109 8.09 -12.69 -5.19
CA MET A 109 7.62 -13.61 -6.24
C MET A 109 8.44 -14.90 -6.15
N ASP A 110 7.76 -16.02 -5.94
CA ASP A 110 8.36 -17.34 -6.09
C ASP A 110 7.97 -17.92 -7.45
N MET A 111 8.91 -17.89 -8.40
CA MET A 111 8.69 -18.42 -9.74
C MET A 111 8.62 -19.96 -9.78
N ASN A 112 9.15 -20.65 -8.77
CA ASN A 112 9.10 -22.11 -8.73
C ASN A 112 7.72 -22.60 -8.31
N GLU A 113 7.10 -21.90 -7.36
CA GLU A 113 5.76 -22.21 -6.85
C GLU A 113 4.65 -21.45 -7.58
N GLY A 114 5.00 -20.52 -8.48
CA GLY A 114 4.03 -19.65 -9.15
C GLY A 114 3.31 -18.71 -8.17
N LYS A 115 3.98 -18.36 -7.07
CA LYS A 115 3.41 -17.68 -5.92
C LYS A 115 3.78 -16.21 -5.91
N VAL A 116 2.82 -15.34 -5.64
CA VAL A 116 3.05 -13.90 -5.42
C VAL A 116 2.55 -13.53 -4.05
N GLU A 117 3.40 -12.86 -3.28
CA GLU A 117 3.06 -12.31 -1.97
C GLU A 117 3.33 -10.82 -1.96
N MET A 118 2.44 -10.08 -1.33
CA MET A 118 2.47 -8.62 -1.30
C MET A 118 2.14 -8.12 0.10
N ILE A 119 2.88 -7.11 0.54
CA ILE A 119 2.60 -6.34 1.74
C ILE A 119 2.37 -4.91 1.29
N MET A 120 1.22 -4.34 1.63
CA MET A 120 0.88 -2.95 1.37
C MET A 120 0.60 -2.27 2.69
N ILE A 121 1.25 -1.15 2.93
CA ILE A 121 1.05 -0.30 4.09
C ILE A 121 0.61 1.05 3.56
N MET A 122 -0.48 1.59 4.09
CA MET A 122 -1.03 2.87 3.65
C MET A 122 -1.30 3.74 4.87
N ASN A 123 -0.91 5.01 4.79
CA ASN A 123 -1.28 6.04 5.73
C ASN A 123 -2.21 7.01 5.02
N THR A 124 -3.43 7.14 5.51
CA THR A 124 -4.40 8.08 4.96
C THR A 124 -4.78 9.09 6.01
N ASP A 125 -4.80 10.37 5.64
CA ASP A 125 -5.29 11.42 6.53
C ASP A 125 -6.73 11.09 6.95
N ALA A 126 -6.93 10.86 8.25
CA ALA A 126 -8.24 10.56 8.75
C ALA A 126 -9.05 11.85 8.69
N ALA A 127 -9.99 11.95 7.73
CA ALA A 127 -10.86 13.12 7.55
C ALA A 127 -11.89 13.32 8.69
N GLY A 128 -11.56 12.90 9.91
CA GLY A 128 -12.35 12.94 11.12
C GLY A 128 -13.12 11.64 11.36
N GLY A 129 -12.56 10.75 12.18
CA GLY A 129 -13.24 9.57 12.70
C GLY A 129 -12.25 8.48 13.11
N SER A 130 -12.61 7.72 14.14
CA SER A 130 -11.84 6.59 14.66
C SER A 130 -12.46 5.26 14.20
N VAL A 131 -11.65 4.22 14.03
CA VAL A 131 -12.14 2.85 13.78
C VAL A 131 -13.03 2.33 14.91
N SER A 132 -12.81 2.78 16.15
CA SER A 132 -13.64 2.39 17.30
C SER A 132 -15.08 2.89 17.18
N ASP A 133 -15.30 3.99 16.44
CA ASP A 133 -16.61 4.61 16.27
C ASP A 133 -17.49 3.92 15.23
N LEU A 134 -16.94 2.98 14.45
CA LEU A 134 -17.70 2.27 13.42
C LEU A 134 -18.80 1.43 14.06
N THR A 135 -20.01 1.47 13.53
CA THR A 135 -21.09 0.56 13.95
C THR A 135 -21.01 -0.76 13.17
N ASP A 136 -21.65 -1.81 13.66
CA ASP A 136 -21.67 -3.10 12.97
C ASP A 136 -22.35 -3.00 11.58
N GLU A 137 -23.33 -2.10 11.44
CA GLU A 137 -23.96 -1.78 10.15
C GLU A 137 -22.98 -1.11 9.17
N GLN A 138 -22.08 -0.26 9.67
CA GLN A 138 -21.04 0.36 8.85
C GLN A 138 -19.95 -0.63 8.45
N LEU A 139 -19.59 -1.58 9.34
CA LEU A 139 -18.68 -2.67 9.01
C LEU A 139 -19.26 -3.61 7.96
N ALA A 140 -20.55 -3.94 8.06
CA ALA A 140 -21.25 -4.72 7.05
C ALA A 140 -21.26 -4.01 5.69
N GLN A 141 -21.56 -2.70 5.66
CA GLN A 141 -21.50 -1.90 4.44
C GLN A 141 -20.08 -1.85 3.84
N LEU A 142 -19.05 -1.79 4.68
CA LEU A 142 -17.67 -1.86 4.20
C LEU A 142 -17.40 -3.21 3.49
N GLY A 143 -17.81 -4.33 4.11
CA GLY A 143 -17.66 -5.65 3.48
C GLY A 143 -18.41 -5.74 2.15
N GLU A 144 -19.64 -5.24 2.08
CA GLU A 144 -20.42 -5.19 0.84
C GLU A 144 -19.77 -4.32 -0.24
N GLN A 145 -19.18 -3.18 0.14
CA GLN A 145 -18.48 -2.29 -0.80
C GLN A 145 -17.17 -2.88 -1.32
N MET A 146 -16.44 -3.62 -0.49
CA MET A 146 -15.22 -4.35 -0.89
C MET A 146 -15.53 -5.41 -1.94
N MET A 147 -16.68 -6.08 -1.86
CA MET A 147 -17.10 -7.11 -2.84
C MET A 147 -17.54 -6.54 -4.19
N GLY A 148 -17.54 -5.21 -4.36
CA GLY A 148 -17.78 -4.56 -5.64
C GLY A 148 -18.93 -5.17 -6.43
N ALA A 149 -20.14 -5.22 -5.87
CA ALA A 149 -21.34 -5.77 -6.51
C ALA A 149 -21.09 -6.98 -7.44
N SER A 150 -21.14 -8.20 -6.88
CA SER A 150 -21.34 -9.48 -7.60
C SER A 150 -20.16 -10.10 -8.35
N ASP A 151 -19.01 -10.29 -7.69
CA ASP A 151 -18.12 -11.41 -8.07
C ASP A 151 -18.48 -12.65 -7.25
N GLU A 152 -19.08 -13.65 -7.90
CA GLU A 152 -19.46 -14.93 -7.29
C GLU A 152 -18.27 -15.77 -6.81
N ASN A 153 -17.04 -15.37 -7.18
CA ASN A 153 -15.82 -16.06 -6.80
C ASN A 153 -15.03 -15.34 -5.70
N ALA A 154 -15.59 -14.28 -5.11
CA ALA A 154 -14.97 -13.53 -4.03
C ALA A 154 -15.78 -13.67 -2.73
N GLU A 155 -15.09 -14.08 -1.67
CA GLU A 155 -15.59 -14.07 -0.31
C GLU A 155 -14.89 -12.96 0.46
N SER A 156 -15.64 -12.20 1.26
CA SER A 156 -15.04 -11.23 2.18
C SER A 156 -15.70 -11.29 3.55
N ASN A 157 -14.92 -10.98 4.58
CA ASN A 157 -15.38 -10.86 5.95
C ASN A 157 -14.78 -9.61 6.57
N VAL A 158 -15.62 -8.83 7.26
CA VAL A 158 -15.19 -7.64 8.00
C VAL A 158 -15.61 -7.83 9.44
N SER A 159 -14.65 -7.69 10.35
CA SER A 159 -14.88 -7.86 11.78
C SER A 159 -14.06 -6.86 12.58
N ARG A 160 -14.42 -6.67 13.85
CA ARG A 160 -13.55 -5.96 14.80
C ARG A 160 -12.45 -6.89 15.28
N SER A 161 -11.26 -6.32 15.48
CA SER A 161 -10.12 -6.97 16.08
C SER A 161 -9.47 -6.04 17.10
N GLN A 162 -8.49 -6.56 17.84
CA GLN A 162 -7.61 -5.75 18.66
C GLN A 162 -6.15 -6.09 18.36
N ILE A 163 -5.35 -5.06 18.15
CA ILE A 163 -3.91 -5.18 17.89
C ILE A 163 -3.20 -4.34 18.95
N SER A 164 -2.26 -4.94 19.67
CA SER A 164 -1.59 -4.26 20.79
C SER A 164 -2.55 -3.64 21.81
N GLY A 165 -3.75 -4.23 21.97
CA GLY A 165 -4.80 -3.73 22.87
C GLY A 165 -5.57 -2.51 22.36
N LYS A 166 -5.35 -2.06 21.12
CA LYS A 166 -6.11 -0.98 20.46
C LYS A 166 -7.11 -1.55 19.47
N ASP A 167 -8.20 -0.84 19.27
CA ASP A 167 -9.24 -1.26 18.34
C ASP A 167 -8.73 -1.21 16.90
N ALA A 168 -9.05 -2.27 16.16
CA ALA A 168 -8.75 -2.39 14.74
C ALA A 168 -9.96 -3.00 14.02
N VAL A 169 -10.03 -2.79 12.72
CA VAL A 169 -10.92 -3.52 11.82
C VAL A 169 -10.09 -4.54 11.06
N LYS A 170 -10.49 -5.80 11.13
CA LYS A 170 -9.95 -6.89 10.34
C LYS A 170 -10.81 -7.09 9.10
N LEU A 171 -10.16 -7.15 7.95
CA LEU A 171 -10.75 -7.48 6.67
C LEU A 171 -10.08 -8.74 6.15
N GLU A 172 -10.87 -9.73 5.76
CA GLU A 172 -10.42 -10.97 5.13
C GLU A 172 -11.05 -11.06 3.75
N ILE A 173 -10.28 -11.46 2.75
CA ILE A 173 -10.73 -11.61 1.38
C ILE A 173 -10.15 -12.90 0.83
N THR A 174 -10.99 -13.70 0.17
CA THR A 174 -10.54 -14.82 -0.65
C THR A 174 -11.20 -14.73 -2.01
N GLN A 175 -10.42 -14.68 -3.08
CA GLN A 175 -10.91 -14.67 -4.45
C GLN A 175 -10.33 -15.87 -5.20
N THR A 176 -11.16 -16.55 -6.00
CA THR A 176 -10.70 -17.63 -6.89
C THR A 176 -10.84 -17.21 -8.34
N GLN A 177 -9.77 -17.26 -9.11
CA GLN A 177 -9.77 -16.97 -10.55
C GLN A 177 -8.91 -18.00 -11.29
N ASP A 178 -9.50 -18.72 -12.24
CA ASP A 178 -8.80 -19.66 -13.14
C ASP A 178 -7.86 -20.66 -12.42
N SER A 179 -8.30 -21.20 -11.27
CA SER A 179 -7.56 -22.12 -10.37
C SER A 179 -6.48 -21.48 -9.50
N VAL A 180 -6.30 -20.16 -9.57
CA VAL A 180 -5.52 -19.38 -8.62
C VAL A 180 -6.45 -18.88 -7.52
N VAL A 181 -6.07 -19.14 -6.28
CA VAL A 181 -6.70 -18.58 -5.09
C VAL A 181 -5.84 -17.42 -4.61
N ILE A 182 -6.48 -16.27 -4.39
CA ILE A 182 -5.87 -15.09 -3.82
C ILE A 182 -6.49 -14.87 -2.46
N THR A 183 -5.68 -14.90 -1.41
CA THR A 183 -6.09 -14.62 -0.04
C THR A 183 -5.45 -13.34 0.42
N GLY A 184 -6.26 -12.40 0.90
CA GLY A 184 -5.83 -11.14 1.47
C GLY A 184 -6.37 -10.96 2.88
N GLU A 185 -5.55 -10.38 3.76
CA GLU A 185 -5.98 -9.93 5.08
C GLU A 185 -5.45 -8.52 5.32
N ALA A 186 -6.30 -7.64 5.84
CA ALA A 186 -5.92 -6.29 6.21
C ALA A 186 -6.34 -5.94 7.62
N TYR A 187 -5.50 -5.15 8.28
CA TYR A 187 -5.83 -4.44 9.51
C TYR A 187 -5.88 -2.94 9.25
N MET A 188 -7.00 -2.34 9.63
CA MET A 188 -7.19 -0.88 9.63
C MET A 188 -7.31 -0.41 11.06
N PHE A 189 -6.53 0.60 11.44
CA PHE A 189 -6.50 1.11 12.80
C PHE A 189 -6.14 2.59 12.82
N ASP A 190 -6.54 3.26 13.90
CA ASP A 190 -6.18 4.66 14.10
C ASP A 190 -4.71 4.73 14.52
N SER A 191 -3.99 5.64 13.87
CA SER A 191 -2.57 5.87 14.11
C SER A 191 -2.33 7.37 14.18
N ASN A 192 -2.23 7.90 15.39
CA ASN A 192 -2.22 9.34 15.67
C ASN A 192 -3.43 10.05 14.99
N ASP A 193 -3.15 10.95 14.04
CA ASP A 193 -4.15 11.73 13.31
C ASP A 193 -4.53 11.10 11.95
N SER A 194 -4.04 9.89 11.67
CA SER A 194 -4.22 9.18 10.41
C SER A 194 -4.90 7.82 10.61
N LEU A 195 -5.47 7.29 9.54
CA LEU A 195 -5.90 5.90 9.45
C LEU A 195 -4.80 5.11 8.75
N ALA A 196 -4.20 4.17 9.49
CA ALA A 196 -3.21 3.25 8.96
C ALA A 196 -3.88 1.96 8.50
N THR A 197 -3.44 1.43 7.37
CA THR A 197 -3.85 0.13 6.85
C THR A 197 -2.64 -0.72 6.56
N VAL A 198 -2.60 -1.93 7.12
CA VAL A 198 -1.61 -2.96 6.79
C VAL A 198 -2.35 -4.10 6.10
N LEU A 199 -2.06 -4.30 4.83
CA LEU A 199 -2.62 -5.35 3.98
C LEU A 199 -1.51 -6.34 3.62
N VAL A 200 -1.81 -7.63 3.76
CA VAL A 200 -1.03 -8.71 3.15
C VAL A 200 -1.89 -9.49 2.15
N VAL A 201 -1.29 -9.88 1.03
CA VAL A 201 -1.92 -10.69 -0.01
C VAL A 201 -0.99 -11.84 -0.39
N SER A 202 -1.56 -13.02 -0.55
CA SER A 202 -0.89 -14.22 -1.05
C SER A 202 -1.71 -14.84 -2.18
N SER A 203 -1.09 -15.13 -3.31
CA SER A 203 -1.67 -15.98 -4.35
C SER A 203 -1.17 -17.43 -4.22
N GLY A 204 -1.91 -18.39 -4.76
CA GLY A 204 -1.51 -19.79 -4.78
C GLY A 204 -2.58 -20.69 -5.35
N THR A 205 -2.44 -22.00 -5.16
CA THR A 205 -3.47 -22.98 -5.54
C THR A 205 -4.44 -23.32 -4.40
N GLU A 206 -4.13 -22.86 -3.19
CA GLU A 206 -4.93 -23.10 -1.97
C GLU A 206 -5.17 -21.77 -1.26
N ALA A 207 -6.29 -21.69 -0.54
CA ALA A 207 -6.61 -20.53 0.28
C ALA A 207 -5.69 -20.47 1.50
N GLY A 208 -5.28 -19.25 1.86
CA GLY A 208 -4.52 -18.99 3.08
C GLY A 208 -3.32 -18.07 2.86
N LEU A 209 -2.89 -17.47 3.97
CA LEU A 209 -1.64 -16.72 4.04
C LEU A 209 -0.48 -17.68 4.32
N SER A 210 0.71 -17.33 3.85
CA SER A 210 1.92 -17.99 4.33
C SER A 210 2.25 -17.63 5.77
N ALA A 211 3.16 -18.40 6.36
CA ALA A 211 3.75 -18.06 7.66
C ALA A 211 4.43 -16.68 7.64
N ASP A 212 5.08 -16.31 6.53
CA ASP A 212 5.70 -14.99 6.38
C ASP A 212 4.63 -13.88 6.45
N MET A 213 3.52 -14.02 5.71
CA MET A 213 2.42 -13.04 5.71
C MET A 213 1.68 -12.96 7.03
N GLN A 214 1.45 -14.10 7.70
CA GLN A 214 0.90 -14.08 9.04
C GLN A 214 1.86 -13.43 10.03
N GLY A 215 3.17 -13.67 9.89
CA GLY A 215 4.20 -13.03 10.70
C GLY A 215 4.21 -11.52 10.58
N VAL A 216 3.94 -10.96 9.39
CA VAL A 216 3.79 -9.50 9.20
C VAL A 216 2.63 -8.97 10.04
N LEU A 217 1.46 -9.59 9.93
CA LEU A 217 0.26 -9.19 10.65
C LEU A 217 0.44 -9.30 12.18
N ASP A 218 1.07 -10.37 12.64
CA ASP A 218 1.35 -10.60 14.06
C ASP A 218 2.42 -9.63 14.61
N SER A 219 3.23 -9.03 13.73
CA SER A 219 4.27 -8.07 14.10
C SER A 219 3.78 -6.63 14.21
N VAL A 220 2.53 -6.35 13.87
CA VAL A 220 1.97 -5.00 13.92
C VAL A 220 1.88 -4.54 15.39
N VAL A 221 2.61 -3.48 15.71
CA VAL A 221 2.56 -2.83 17.03
C VAL A 221 2.03 -1.42 16.87
N ILE A 222 0.97 -1.08 17.61
CA ILE A 222 0.38 0.26 17.63
C ILE A 222 0.78 0.92 18.95
N GLU A 223 1.42 2.09 18.87
CA GLU A 223 1.99 2.85 19.99
C GLU A 223 0.95 3.76 20.66
#